data_AF-A0A6P4FN97-F1
#
_entry.id   AF-A0A6P4FN97-F1
#
_cell.length_a   1.000
_cell.length_b   1.000
_cell.length_c   1.000
_cell.angle_alpha   90.00
_cell.angle_beta   90.00
_cell.angle_gamma   90.00
#
_symmetry.space_group_name_H-M   'P 1'
#
loop_
_entity.id
_entity.type
_entity.pdbx_description
1 polymer ?
#
loop_
_entity_poly.entity_id
_entity_poly.type
_entity_poly.pdbx_seq_one_letter_code
_entity_poly.pdbx_strand_id
1 'polypeptide(L)' 'MHSNILTERPELFLQDDTVRPGILVLINDTDWELLGELDYELQPNDNVLFISTLHGG' A
#
# COMPACT_ATOMS: atom_id res chain seq x y z
N MET A 1 -15.34 5.02 -12.94
CA MET A 1 -15.13 5.54 -11.57
C MET A 1 -14.55 4.39 -10.78
N HIS A 2 -13.28 4.48 -10.34
CA HIS A 2 -12.73 3.47 -9.45
C HIS A 2 -13.29 3.75 -8.06
N SER A 3 -14.23 2.91 -7.62
CA SER A 3 -14.72 2.94 -6.26
C SER A 3 -13.60 2.49 -5.33
N ASN A 4 -13.29 3.27 -4.29
CA ASN A 4 -12.44 2.80 -3.21
C ASN A 4 -13.08 1.53 -2.62
N ILE A 5 -12.32 0.44 -2.55
CA ILE A 5 -12.78 -0.88 -2.06
C ILE A 5 -12.54 -1.08 -0.56
N LEU A 6 -11.89 -0.12 0.11
CA LEU A 6 -11.66 -0.17 1.55
C LEU A 6 -13.00 -0.09 2.29
N THR A 7 -13.26 -1.09 3.12
CA THR A 7 -14.47 -1.20 3.94
C THR A 7 -14.15 -1.00 5.42
N GLU A 8 -15.17 -0.64 6.20
CA GLU A 8 -15.16 -0.50 7.66
C GLU A 8 -14.25 0.61 8.23
N ARG A 9 -12.92 0.50 8.11
CA ARG A 9 -11.95 1.41 8.72
C ARG A 9 -10.80 1.80 7.77
N PRO A 10 -11.05 2.61 6.73
CA PRO A 10 -10.03 3.03 5.77
C PRO A 10 -8.81 3.71 6.42
N GLU A 11 -9.00 4.37 7.55
CA GLU A 11 -7.96 5.04 8.32
C GLU A 11 -6.92 4.09 8.94
N LEU A 12 -7.20 2.78 8.98
CA LEU A 12 -6.21 1.78 9.39
C LEU A 12 -5.25 1.41 8.25
N PHE A 13 -5.60 1.76 7.01
CA PHE A 13 -4.83 1.45 5.81
C PHE A 13 -4.22 2.71 5.18
N LEU A 14 -4.96 3.83 5.18
CA LEU A 14 -4.53 5.12 4.65
C LEU A 14 -4.33 6.14 5.77
N GLN A 15 -3.32 6.98 5.61
CA GLN A 15 -3.14 8.18 6.41
C GLN A 15 -2.77 9.33 5.49
N ASP A 16 -3.51 10.44 5.61
CA ASP A 16 -3.44 11.56 4.67
C ASP A 16 -3.66 11.06 3.22
N ASP A 17 -2.76 11.39 2.30
CA ASP A 17 -2.84 10.99 0.89
C ASP A 17 -1.98 9.75 0.55
N THR A 18 -1.56 8.97 1.57
CA THR A 18 -0.69 7.79 1.38
C THR A 18 -1.06 6.60 2.27
N VAL A 19 -0.33 5.50 2.13
CA VAL A 19 -0.43 4.30 2.97
C VAL A 19 0.02 4.63 4.38
N ARG A 20 -0.73 4.16 5.38
CA ARG A 20 -0.46 4.42 6.80
C ARG A 20 0.93 3.89 7.20
N PRO A 21 1.74 4.67 7.95
CA PRO A 21 3.01 4.21 8.50
C PRO A 21 2.88 2.89 9.28
N GLY A 22 3.84 2.00 9.09
CA GLY A 22 3.83 0.63 9.64
C GLY A 22 3.09 -0.39 8.76
N ILE A 23 2.75 -0.02 7.53
CA ILE A 23 2.44 -0.96 6.45
C ILE A 23 3.61 -0.92 5.47
N LEU A 24 4.25 -2.07 5.25
CA LEU A 24 5.25 -2.23 4.20
C LEU A 24 4.53 -2.53 2.89
N VAL A 25 4.97 -1.89 1.80
CA VAL A 25 4.41 -2.09 0.47
C VAL A 25 5.49 -2.67 -0.43
N LEU A 26 5.21 -3.82 -1.03
CA LEU A 26 6.09 -4.47 -1.98
C LEU A 26 5.42 -4.52 -3.35
N ILE A 27 6.18 -4.23 -4.40
CA ILE A 27 5.77 -4.46 -5.78
C ILE A 27 6.70 -5.54 -6.35
N ASN A 28 6.14 -6.68 -6.74
CA ASN A 28 6.90 -7.85 -7.22
C ASN A 28 8.05 -8.21 -6.25
N ASP A 29 7.73 -8.33 -4.97
CA ASP A 29 8.66 -8.65 -3.86
C ASP A 29 9.78 -7.61 -3.63
N THR A 30 9.70 -6.45 -4.29
CA THR A 30 10.65 -5.33 -4.14
C THR A 30 10.04 -4.20 -3.33
N ASP A 31 10.82 -3.62 -2.42
CA ASP A 31 10.40 -2.46 -1.62
C ASP A 31 10.07 -1.27 -2.53
N TRP A 32 8.85 -0.74 -2.42
CA TRP A 32 8.38 0.36 -3.25
C TRP A 32 9.16 1.67 -3.06
N GLU A 33 9.86 1.85 -1.93
CA GLU A 33 10.72 3.02 -1.67
C GLU A 33 11.85 3.10 -2.71
N LEU A 34 12.30 1.94 -3.20
CA LEU A 34 13.30 1.83 -4.26
C LEU A 34 12.72 2.07 -5.66
N LEU A 35 11.39 2.06 -5.78
CA LEU A 35 10.65 2.16 -7.04
C LEU A 35 9.98 3.53 -7.22
N GLY A 36 10.15 4.45 -6.26
CA GLY A 36 9.57 5.78 -6.30
C GLY A 36 8.22 5.92 -5.59
N GLU A 37 7.85 4.96 -4.73
CA GLU A 37 6.65 5.02 -3.89
C GLU A 37 5.37 5.33 -4.70
N LEU A 38 4.70 6.45 -4.42
CA LEU A 38 3.48 6.91 -5.11
C LEU A 38 3.71 7.31 -6.56
N ASP A 39 4.95 7.58 -6.97
CA ASP A 39 5.30 7.92 -8.35
C ASP A 39 5.48 6.68 -9.24
N TYR A 40 5.47 5.47 -8.66
CA TYR A 40 5.58 4.24 -9.44
C TYR A 40 4.34 4.01 -10.32
N GLU A 41 4.55 3.93 -11.63
CA GLU A 41 3.50 3.59 -12.59
C GLU A 41 3.29 2.07 -12.62
N LEU A 42 2.17 1.60 -12.05
CA LEU A 42 1.79 0.19 -12.05
C LEU A 42 1.76 -0.40 -13.46
N GLN A 43 2.36 -1.56 -13.62
CA GLN A 43 2.41 -2.31 -14.86
C GLN A 43 1.41 -3.47 -14.87
N PRO A 44 0.96 -3.93 -16.06
CA PRO A 44 0.12 -5.10 -16.15
C PRO A 44 0.78 -6.32 -15.49
N ASN A 45 0.01 -6.99 -14.62
CA ASN A 45 0.42 -8.17 -13.85
C ASN A 45 1.39 -7.92 -12.68
N ASP A 46 1.59 -6.67 -12.26
CA ASP A 46 2.27 -6.41 -10.99
C ASP A 46 1.52 -7.03 -9.81
N ASN A 47 2.28 -7.63 -8.91
CA ASN A 47 1.79 -8.04 -7.61
C ASN A 47 2.13 -6.97 -6.57
N VAL A 48 1.11 -6.35 -6.00
CA VAL A 48 1.25 -5.35 -4.92
C VAL A 48 0.85 -5.98 -3.60
N LEU A 49 1.80 -6.12 -2.68
CA LEU A 49 1.61 -6.71 -1.37
C LEU A 49 1.69 -5.66 -0.27
N PHE A 50 0.68 -5.62 0.60
CA PHE A 50 0.65 -4.76 1.78
C PHE A 50 0.81 -5.62 3.03
N ILE A 51 1.86 -5.37 3.81
CA ILE A 51 2.15 -6.07 5.07
C ILE A 51 2.04 -5.08 6.21
N SER A 52 0.96 -5.15 6.98
CA SER A 52 0.88 -4.39 8.23
C SER A 52 1.81 -5.01 9.27
N THR A 53 2.91 -4.31 9.55
CA THR A 53 3.87 -4.65 10.60
C THR A 53 3.43 -4.11 11.96
N LEU A 54 2.35 -3.33 12.00
CA LEU A 54 1.65 -2.92 13.21
C LEU A 54 0.39 -3.77 13.42
N HIS A 55 0.59 -4.96 13.97
CA HIS A 55 -0.43 -5.63 14.75
C HIS A 55 0.15 -5.82 16.15
N GLY A 56 -0.48 -5.19 17.15
CA GLY A 56 -0.10 -5.38 18.54
C GLY A 56 -0.08 -6.87 18.90
N GLY A 57 0.86 -7.26 19.76
CA GLY A 57 0.74 -8.54 20.47
C GLY A 57 -0.54 -8.61 21.30
#